data_AF-A0A356UF44-F1
#
_entry.id   AF-A0A356UF44-F1
#
_cell.length_a   1.000
_cell.length_b   1.000
_cell.length_c   1.000
_cell.angle_alpha   90.00
_cell.angle_beta   90.00
_cell.angle_gamma   90.00
#
_symmetry.space_group_name_H-M   'P 1'
#
loop_
_entity.id
_entity.type
_entity.pdbx_description
1 polymer ?
#
loop_
_entity_poly.entity_id
_entity_poly.type
_entity_poly.pdbx_seq_one_letter_code
_entity_poly.pdbx_strand_id
1 'polypeptide(L)' 'MDFCRERGIEMIDFKMIDLVGRWRHLSIPASRFTTDTLKYGIGFDGSNYGFAPVENSDMV' A
#
# COMPACT_ATOMS: atom_id res chain seq x y z
N MET A 1 -9.27 3.55 13.56
CA MET A 1 -8.91 2.11 13.44
C MET A 1 -9.99 1.19 14.02
N ASP A 2 -11.02 1.72 14.68
CA ASP A 2 -11.98 0.93 15.46
C ASP A 2 -12.77 -0.08 14.63
N PHE A 3 -13.13 0.27 13.39
CA PHE A 3 -13.76 -0.65 12.45
C PHE A 3 -12.99 -1.97 12.29
N CYS A 4 -11.66 -1.91 12.15
CA CYS A 4 -10.84 -3.11 11.98
C CYS A 4 -10.88 -3.98 13.24
N ARG A 5 -10.82 -3.36 14.42
CA ARG A 5 -10.87 -4.06 15.71
C ARG A 5 -12.24 -4.68 15.97
N GLU A 6 -13.32 -3.93 15.76
CA GLU A 6 -14.71 -4.38 15.97
C GLU A 6 -15.09 -5.52 15.03
N ARG A 7 -14.52 -5.55 13.82
CA ARG A 7 -14.79 -6.58 12.81
C ARG A 7 -13.78 -7.72 12.81
N GLY A 8 -12.77 -7.70 13.68
CA GLY A 8 -11.72 -8.72 13.71
C GLY A 8 -10.92 -8.79 12.40
N ILE A 9 -10.64 -7.65 11.76
CA ILE A 9 -9.84 -7.58 10.54
C ILE A 9 -8.37 -7.79 10.89
N GLU A 10 -7.75 -8.79 10.27
CA GLU A 10 -6.35 -9.15 10.50
C GLU A 10 -5.39 -8.54 9.46
N MET A 11 -5.89 -8.23 8.26
CA MET A 11 -5.09 -7.79 7.11
C MET A 11 -5.76 -6.62 6.40
N ILE A 12 -4.95 -5.66 5.95
CA ILE A 12 -5.37 -4.50 5.16
C ILE A 12 -4.71 -4.60 3.79
N ASP A 13 -5.51 -4.61 2.73
CA ASP A 13 -5.03 -4.79 1.36
C ASP A 13 -5.23 -3.51 0.53
N PHE A 14 -4.15 -2.75 0.36
CA PHE A 14 -4.09 -1.52 -0.43
C PHE A 14 -4.07 -1.87 -1.90
N LYS A 15 -4.86 -1.14 -2.68
CA LYS A 15 -5.11 -1.43 -4.10
C LYS A 15 -4.80 -0.21 -4.93
N MET A 16 -4.11 -0.42 -6.04
CA MET A 16 -3.78 0.63 -7.01
C MET A 16 -3.84 0.09 -8.44
N ILE A 17 -3.89 1.01 -9.39
CA ILE A 17 -3.82 0.71 -10.82
C ILE A 17 -2.46 1.20 -11.33
N ASP A 18 -1.75 0.35 -12.07
CA ASP A 18 -0.51 0.75 -12.74
C ASP A 18 -0.77 1.51 -14.05
N LEU A 19 0.28 2.02 -14.69
CA LEU A 19 0.15 2.85 -15.90
C LEU A 19 -0.51 2.14 -17.09
N VAL A 20 -0.54 0.80 -17.10
CA VAL A 20 -1.15 0.01 -18.18
C VAL A 20 -2.50 -0.59 -17.76
N GLY A 21 -3.06 -0.14 -16.64
CA GLY A 21 -4.41 -0.50 -16.19
C GLY A 21 -4.50 -1.79 -15.37
N ARG A 22 -3.37 -2.38 -14.93
CA ARG A 22 -3.42 -3.60 -14.11
C ARG A 22 -3.74 -3.26 -12.67
N TRP A 23 -4.53 -4.13 -12.06
CA TRP A 23 -4.77 -4.10 -10.62
C TRP A 23 -3.55 -4.64 -9.88
N ARG A 24 -2.95 -3.80 -9.03
CA ARG A 24 -1.85 -4.15 -8.13
C ARG A 24 -2.27 -3.97 -6.69
N HIS A 25 -1.62 -4.68 -5.78
CA HIS A 25 -1.95 -4.61 -4.37
C HIS A 25 -0.77 -4.87 -3.44
N LEU A 26 -0.85 -4.30 -2.25
CA LEU A 26 0.09 -4.51 -1.16
C LEU A 26 -0.71 -4.71 0.13
N SER A 27 -0.39 -5.78 0.85
CA SER A 27 -1.07 -6.15 2.09
C SER A 27 -0.17 -5.95 3.29
N ILE A 28 -0.73 -5.41 4.38
CA ILE A 28 -0.06 -5.35 5.69
C ILE A 28 -0.97 -5.97 6.76
N PRO A 29 -0.38 -6.48 7.86
CA PRO A 29 -1.16 -6.81 9.05
C PRO A 29 -1.88 -5.58 9.59
N ALA A 30 -3.13 -5.74 10.03
CA ALA A 30 -3.91 -4.66 10.65
C ALA A 30 -3.22 -4.07 11.88
N SER A 31 -2.35 -4.82 12.55
CA SER A 31 -1.51 -4.34 13.66
C SER A 31 -0.48 -3.28 13.26
N ARG A 32 -0.12 -3.19 11.96
CA ARG A 32 0.75 -2.15 11.39
C ARG A 32 -0.01 -1.00 10.75
N PHE A 33 -1.34 -1.10 10.67
CA PHE A 33 -2.17 -0.05 10.10
C PHE A 33 -2.41 1.03 11.14
N THR A 34 -1.71 2.17 10.99
CA THR A 34 -1.77 3.30 11.92
C THR A 34 -2.23 4.57 11.20
N THR A 35 -2.51 5.63 11.95
CA THR A 35 -2.84 6.94 11.37
C THR A 35 -1.71 7.46 10.48
N ASP A 36 -0.46 7.13 10.79
CA ASP A 36 0.71 7.51 10.00
C ASP A 36 0.70 6.82 8.63
N THR A 37 0.24 5.57 8.54
CA THR A 37 0.06 4.88 7.27
C THR A 37 -0.89 5.64 6.33
N LEU A 38 -1.96 6.23 6.88
CA LEU A 38 -2.92 7.02 6.10
C LEU A 38 -2.40 8.42 5.76
N LYS A 39 -1.56 8.99 6.61
CA LYS A 39 -1.03 10.34 6.44
C LYS A 39 0.19 10.39 5.51
N TYR A 40 1.09 9.42 5.64
CA TYR A 40 2.38 9.39 4.95
C TYR A 40 2.50 8.27 3.92
N GLY A 41 1.50 7.38 3.82
CA GLY A 41 1.48 6.27 2.86
C GLY A 41 2.40 5.11 3.22
N ILE A 42 2.60 4.20 2.26
CA ILE A 42 3.44 3.00 2.40
C ILE A 42 4.44 2.99 1.26
N GLY A 43 5.72 2.90 1.60
CA GLY A 43 6.79 2.77 0.60
C GLY A 43 6.61 1.53 -0.28
N PHE A 44 6.73 1.70 -1.60
CA PHE A 44 6.76 0.62 -2.58
C PHE A 44 7.77 0.91 -3.70
N ASP A 45 8.24 -0.14 -4.37
CA ASP A 45 9.12 -0.05 -5.53
C ASP A 45 8.30 0.27 -6.79
N GLY A 46 8.34 1.53 -7.23
CA GLY A 46 7.63 2.04 -8.40
C GLY A 46 8.17 1.55 -9.74
N SER A 47 9.39 1.01 -9.80
CA SER A 47 9.97 0.50 -11.05
C SER A 47 9.27 -0.77 -11.53
N ASN A 48 8.82 -1.60 -10.59
CA ASN A 48 7.98 -2.77 -10.86
C ASN A 48 6.58 -2.42 -11.42
N TYR A 49 6.21 -1.14 -11.39
CA TYR A 49 4.90 -0.63 -11.77
C TYR A 49 4.99 0.33 -12.96
N GLY A 50 6.22 0.59 -13.45
CA GLY A 50 6.49 1.50 -14.56
C GLY A 50 6.43 2.98 -14.20
N PHE A 51 6.32 3.34 -12.91
CA PHE A 51 6.23 4.74 -12.48
C PHE A 51 7.60 5.43 -12.38
N ALA A 52 8.66 4.67 -12.11
CA ALA A 52 10.00 5.21 -11.88
C ALA A 52 11.08 4.28 -12.44
N PRO A 53 12.27 4.79 -12.81
CA PRO A 53 13.40 3.95 -13.17
C PRO A 53 13.97 3.23 -11.93
N VAL A 54 14.76 2.18 -12.15
CA VAL A 54 15.27 1.31 -11.06
C VAL A 54 16.13 2.09 -10.07
N GLU A 55 16.96 3.00 -10.57
CA GLU A 55 17.89 3.82 -9.78
C GLU A 55 17.19 4.85 -8.86
N ASN A 56 15.91 5.17 -9.11
CA ASN A 56 15.12 6.10 -8.30
C ASN A 56 13.71 5.54 -8.06
N SER A 57 13.66 4.27 -7.64
CA SER A 57 12.44 3.45 -7.65
C SER A 57 11.55 3.62 -6.42
N ASP A 58 12.05 4.14 -5.31
CA ASP A 58 11.26 4.30 -4.08
C ASP A 58 10.11 5.30 -4.28
N MET A 59 8.88 4.85 -3.99
CA MET A 59 7.64 5.62 -4.10
C MET A 59 6.70 5.37 -2.91
N VAL A 60 5.62 6.16 -2.81
CA VAL A 60 4.60 6.11 -1.75
C VAL A 60 3.20 6.22 -2.34
#